data_AF-A0A9D6GQJ3-F1
#
_entry.id   AF-A0A9D6GQJ3-F1
#
_cell.length_a   1.000
_cell.length_b   1.000
_cell.length_c   1.000
_cell.angle_alpha   90.00
_cell.angle_beta   90.00
_cell.angle_gamma   90.00
#
_symmetry.space_group_name_H-M   'P 1'
#
loop_
_entity.id
_entity.type
_entity.pdbx_description
1 polymer ?
#
loop_
_entity_poly.entity_id
_entity_poly.type
_entity_poly.pdbx_seq_one_letter_code
_entity_poly.pdbx_strand_id
1 'polypeptide(L)'
;MHLAMTGIFKARWTEQIHDEWMRNVLIQRPDLNKQQLERTRELMNLNALDCLVEGYHPIIPGLVLPDLDDRHVLAAAIRSSSSIILTYN
;
A
#
# COMPACT_ATOMS: atom_id res chain seq x y z
N MET A 1 6.29 -8.92 -8.13
CA MET A 1 5.98 -9.76 -6.96
C MET A 1 7.05 -10.83 -6.64
N HIS A 2 7.83 -11.31 -7.62
CA HIS A 2 8.89 -12.31 -7.39
C HIS A 2 9.96 -11.91 -6.35
N LEU A 3 10.36 -10.64 -6.30
CA LEU A 3 11.45 -10.19 -5.42
C LEU A 3 11.06 -10.06 -3.93
N ALA A 4 9.78 -9.82 -3.63
CA ALA A 4 9.27 -9.86 -2.26
C ALA A 4 9.25 -11.30 -1.73
N MET A 5 8.93 -12.26 -2.61
CA MET A 5 8.84 -13.68 -2.27
C MET A 5 10.22 -14.33 -2.04
N THR A 6 11.28 -13.80 -2.64
CA THR A 6 12.66 -14.26 -2.39
C THR A 6 13.27 -13.71 -1.09
N GLY A 7 12.50 -12.93 -0.31
CA GLY A 7 12.95 -12.37 0.97
C GLY A 7 14.00 -11.27 0.85
N ILE A 8 14.25 -10.76 -0.36
CA ILE A 8 15.27 -9.73 -0.63
C ILE A 8 14.80 -8.37 -0.07
N PHE A 9 13.49 -8.15 -0.02
CA PHE A 9 12.89 -7.02 0.68
C PHE A 9 11.56 -7.42 1.32
N LYS A 10 11.14 -6.63 2.31
CA LYS A 10 9.80 -6.73 2.93
C LYS A 10 8.92 -5.65 2.35
N ALA A 11 7.92 -6.04 1.57
CA ALA A 11 6.93 -5.11 1.07
C ALA A 11 5.96 -4.74 2.20
N ARG A 12 5.61 -3.46 2.29
CA ARG A 12 4.70 -2.92 3.30
C ARG A 12 3.63 -2.06 2.62
N TRP A 13 2.38 -2.22 3.02
CA TRP A 13 1.26 -1.42 2.51
C TRP A 13 0.13 -1.37 3.55
N THR A 14 -0.79 -0.42 3.38
CA THR A 14 -2.00 -0.30 4.21
C THR A 14 -3.24 -0.71 3.43
N GLU A 15 -4.38 -0.89 4.10
CA GLU A 15 -5.65 -1.08 3.40
C GLU A 15 -6.03 0.13 2.56
N GLN A 16 -5.72 1.33 3.04
CA GLN A 16 -5.93 2.56 2.27
C GLN A 16 -5.15 2.56 0.95
N ILE A 17 -3.89 2.12 0.96
CA ILE A 17 -3.09 1.96 -0.27
C ILE A 17 -3.74 0.93 -1.21
N HIS A 18 -4.31 -0.16 -0.66
CA HIS A 18 -5.07 -1.11 -1.47
C HIS A 18 -6.28 -0.48 -2.15
N ASP A 19 -7.08 0.25 -1.40
CA ASP A 19 -8.28 0.91 -1.92
C ASP A 19 -7.95 1.92 -3.03
N GLU A 20 -6.85 2.67 -2.87
CA GLU A 20 -6.39 3.67 -3.83
C GLU A 20 -5.98 3.06 -5.17
N TRP A 21 -5.06 2.08 -5.17
CA TRP A 21 -4.63 1.50 -6.43
C TRP A 21 -5.77 0.72 -7.09
N MET A 22 -6.61 0.04 -6.32
CA MET A 22 -7.76 -0.69 -6.87
C MET A 22 -8.75 0.26 -7.54
N ARG A 23 -9.08 1.37 -6.89
CA ARG A 23 -9.94 2.43 -7.47
C ARG A 23 -9.34 2.98 -8.75
N ASN A 24 -8.05 3.32 -8.75
CA ASN A 24 -7.38 3.91 -9.92
C ASN A 24 -7.32 2.92 -11.10
N VAL A 25 -7.04 1.64 -10.83
CA VAL A 25 -7.06 0.59 -11.87
C VAL A 25 -8.45 0.43 -12.46
N LEU A 26 -9.52 0.41 -11.66
CA LEU A 26 -10.89 0.29 -12.19
C LEU A 26 -11.29 1.49 -13.06
N ILE A 27 -10.80 2.70 -12.74
CA ILE A 27 -11.02 3.90 -13.56
C ILE A 27 -10.30 3.78 -14.91
N GLN A 28 -9.05 3.30 -14.91
CA GLN A 28 -8.21 3.23 -16.11
C GLN A 28 -8.47 1.97 -16.96
N ARG A 29 -9.03 0.92 -16.37
CA ARG A 29 -9.27 -0.40 -16.98
C ARG A 29 -10.71 -0.86 -16.73
N PRO A 30 -11.69 -0.32 -17.47
CA PRO A 30 -13.10 -0.68 -17.33
C PRO A 30 -13.39 -2.15 -17.70
N ASP A 31 -12.44 -2.82 -18.37
CA ASP A 31 -12.50 -4.25 -18.68
C ASP A 31 -12.25 -5.15 -17.45
N LEU A 32 -11.74 -4.59 -16.35
CA LEU A 32 -11.51 -5.32 -15.11
C LEU A 32 -12.69 -5.17 -14.14
N ASN A 33 -12.98 -6.26 -13.43
CA ASN A 33 -13.96 -6.30 -12.35
C ASN A 33 -13.26 -6.11 -11.00
N LYS A 34 -13.90 -5.38 -10.07
CA LYS A 34 -13.51 -5.28 -8.65
C LYS A 34 -13.15 -6.62 -8.03
N GLN A 35 -13.91 -7.69 -8.29
CA GLN A 35 -13.62 -9.02 -7.73
C GLN A 35 -12.25 -9.58 -8.15
N GLN A 36 -11.77 -9.25 -9.36
CA GLN A 36 -10.43 -9.67 -9.80
C GLN A 36 -9.34 -8.93 -9.03
N LEU A 37 -9.57 -7.65 -8.72
CA LEU A 37 -8.64 -6.84 -7.94
C LEU A 37 -8.62 -7.24 -6.46
N GLU A 38 -9.78 -7.54 -5.86
CA GLU A 38 -9.86 -8.07 -4.49
C GLU A 38 -9.09 -9.40 -4.38
N ARG A 39 -9.28 -10.32 -5.34
CA ARG A 39 -8.50 -11.56 -5.39
C ARG A 39 -6.99 -11.29 -5.49
N THR A 40 -6.59 -10.26 -6.23
CA THR A 40 -5.18 -9.89 -6.35
C THR A 40 -4.64 -9.34 -5.02
N ARG A 41 -5.39 -8.46 -4.35
CA ARG A 41 -5.09 -7.97 -3.00
C ARG A 41 -4.95 -9.12 -1.99
N GLU A 42 -5.88 -10.06 -1.97
CA GLU A 42 -5.80 -11.24 -1.10
C GLU A 42 -4.53 -12.05 -1.35
N LEU A 43 -4.21 -12.30 -2.63
CA LEU A 43 -2.97 -12.99 -2.99
C LEU A 43 -1.71 -12.19 -2.59
N MET A 44 -1.75 -10.86 -2.66
CA MET A 44 -0.67 -10.02 -2.15
C MET A 44 -0.47 -10.19 -0.66
N ASN A 45 -1.55 -10.11 0.12
CA ASN A 45 -1.51 -10.26 1.57
C ASN A 45 -1.06 -11.66 2.00
N LEU A 46 -1.48 -12.70 1.29
CA LEU A 46 -1.11 -14.09 1.58
C LEU A 46 0.36 -14.40 1.30
N ASN A 47 0.97 -13.75 0.30
CA ASN A 47 2.32 -14.09 -0.16
C ASN A 47 3.41 -13.16 0.38
N ALA A 48 3.05 -11.99 0.92
CA ALA A 48 4.00 -11.07 1.54
C ALA A 48 3.88 -11.13 3.06
N LEU A 49 4.89 -11.72 3.71
CA LEU A 49 4.93 -11.84 5.17
C LEU A 49 4.96 -10.46 5.84
N ASP A 50 4.09 -10.27 6.83
CA ASP A 50 4.02 -9.04 7.64
C ASP A 50 3.86 -7.79 6.75
N CYS A 51 3.08 -7.88 5.67
CA CYS A 51 2.95 -6.78 4.71
C CYS A 51 1.98 -5.68 5.14
N LEU A 52 0.92 -6.05 5.86
CA LEU A 52 -0.14 -5.13 6.23
C LEU A 52 0.28 -4.25 7.40
N VAL A 53 0.26 -2.94 7.20
CA VAL A 53 0.62 -1.95 8.21
C VAL A 53 -0.63 -1.36 8.84
N GLU A 54 -0.75 -1.55 10.15
CA GLU A 54 -1.87 -1.04 10.95
C GLU A 54 -1.39 -0.05 12.03
N GLY A 55 -2.33 0.73 12.58
CA GLY A 55 -2.05 1.65 13.68
C GLY A 55 -1.21 2.88 13.28
N TYR A 56 -1.18 3.24 12.00
CA TYR A 56 -0.47 4.43 11.51
C TYR A 56 -1.28 5.73 11.67
N HIS A 57 -2.60 5.65 11.83
CA HIS A 57 -3.50 6.80 11.93
C HIS A 57 -3.08 7.87 12.96
N PRO A 58 -2.59 7.54 14.17
CA PRO A 58 -2.16 8.55 15.14
C PRO A 58 -0.96 9.40 14.69
N ILE A 59 -0.20 8.96 13.68
CA ILE A 59 0.97 9.66 13.16
C ILE A 59 0.54 10.75 12.16
N ILE A 60 -0.55 10.53 11.42
CA ILE A 60 -1.01 11.40 10.32
C ILE A 60 -1.15 12.88 10.73
N PRO A 61 -1.75 13.24 11.88
CA PRO A 61 -1.94 14.65 12.26
C PRO A 61 -0.63 15.41 12.47
N GLY A 62 0.46 14.71 12.78
CA GLY A 62 1.79 15.30 12.99
C GLY A 62 2.60 15.50 11.70
N LEU A 63 2.11 15.02 10.55
CA LEU A 63 2.82 15.11 9.28
C LEU A 63 2.37 16.33 8.48
N VAL A 64 3.35 17.12 8.05
CA VAL A 64 3.14 18.26 7.14
C VAL A 64 3.80 17.90 5.81
N LEU A 65 2.98 17.67 4.79
CA LEU A 65 3.39 17.39 3.42
C LEU A 65 2.68 18.37 2.47
N PRO A 66 3.26 18.67 1.30
CA PRO A 66 2.59 19.47 0.27
C PRO A 66 1.27 18.85 -0.19
N ASP A 67 1.24 17.51 -0.31
CA ASP A 67 0.02 16.75 -0.54
C ASP A 67 -0.49 16.17 0.79
N LEU A 68 -1.73 16.52 1.14
CA LEU A 68 -2.36 16.04 2.37
C LEU A 68 -2.77 14.57 2.27
N ASP A 69 -2.97 14.04 1.07
CA ASP A 69 -3.31 12.64 0.84
C ASP A 69 -2.08 11.77 1.12
N ASP A 70 -0.90 12.12 0.63
CA ASP A 70 0.35 11.35 0.84
C ASP A 70 0.76 11.13 2.33
N ARG A 71 0.15 11.85 3.27
CA ARG A 71 0.43 11.68 4.71
C ARG A 71 0.15 10.28 5.21
N HIS A 72 -0.85 9.56 4.68
CA HIS A 72 -1.08 8.18 5.10
C HIS A 72 0.05 7.25 4.66
N VAL A 73 0.64 7.48 3.47
CA VAL A 73 1.77 6.70 2.95
C VAL A 73 2.99 6.90 3.86
N LEU A 74 3.32 8.16 4.18
CA LEU A 74 4.45 8.46 5.06
C LEU A 74 4.20 7.94 6.49
N ALA A 75 2.99 8.09 7.03
CA ALA A 75 2.64 7.54 8.34
C ALA A 75 2.82 6.02 8.40
N ALA A 76 2.40 5.30 7.35
CA ALA A 76 2.60 3.86 7.23
C ALA A 76 4.08 3.48 7.15
N ALA A 77 4.87 4.24 6.38
CA ALA A 77 6.32 4.02 6.28
C ALA A 77 7.01 4.20 7.65
N ILE A 78 6.67 5.25 8.40
CA ILE A 78 7.17 5.47 9.76
C ILE A 78 6.75 4.32 10.68
N ARG A 79 5.46 3.95 10.68
CA ARG A 79 4.91 2.89 11.53
C ARG A 79 5.59 1.55 11.31
N SER A 80 5.93 1.23 10.05
CA SER A 80 6.56 -0.02 9.66
C SER A 80 8.09 0.01 9.67
N SER A 81 8.71 1.15 10.03
CA SER A 81 10.15 1.37 9.92
C SER A 81 10.69 1.10 8.51
N SER A 82 9.90 1.44 7.49
CA SER A 82 10.28 1.27 6.09
C SER A 82 11.44 2.19 5.72
N SER A 83 12.47 1.63 5.10
CA SER A 83 13.67 2.37 4.71
C SER A 83 13.52 3.15 3.41
N ILE A 84 12.56 2.75 2.57
CA ILE A 84 12.33 3.30 1.22
C ILE A 84 10.82 3.36 0.99
N ILE A 85 10.36 4.49 0.43
CA ILE A 85 9.03 4.62 -0.17
C ILE A 85 9.23 4.60 -1.68
N LEU A 86 8.57 3.66 -2.37
CA LEU A 86 8.56 3.60 -3.83
C LEU A 86 7.22 4.14 -4.32
N THR A 87 7.26 5.26 -5.05
CA THR A 87 6.07 5.93 -5.60
C THR A 87 6.31 6.38 -7.05
N TYR A 88 5.21 6.60 -7.79
CA TYR A 88 5.18 7.16 -9.15
C TYR A 88 4.37 8.47 -9.21
N ASN A 89 4.24 9.20 -8.07
CA ASN A 89 3.54 10.48 -7.96
C ASN A 89 4.02 11.53 -8.98
#